data_AF-A0A7C3P376-F1
#
_entry.id   AF-A0A7C3P376-F1
#
_cell.length_a   1.000
_cell.length_b   1.000
_cell.length_c   1.000
_cell.angle_alpha   90.00
_cell.angle_beta   90.00
_cell.angle_gamma   90.00
#
_symmetry.space_group_name_H-M   'P 1'
#
loop_
_entity.id
_entity.type
_entity.pdbx_description
1 polymer ?
#
loop_
_entity_poly.entity_id
_entity_poly.type
_entity_poly.pdbx_seq_one_letter_code
_entity_poly.pdbx_strand_id
1 'polypeptide(L)'
;MNRSTVVRLEFPSCLRDPHHGSGFRFARRALPLCVLLLIFLAGPPNLLAQRKSIRVSYPAPSTVYLPLWVANDAGLFRKHNVDVELVHVGSSPIA
;
A
#
# COMPACT_ATOMS: atom_id res chain seq x y z
N MET A 1 16.60 18.13 61.82
CA MET A 1 17.98 18.56 62.15
C MET A 1 18.85 18.30 60.93
N ASN A 2 19.74 19.24 60.55
CA ASN A 2 20.74 19.18 59.45
C ASN A 2 20.23 19.69 58.08
N ARG A 3 20.27 20.99 57.72
CA ARG A 3 21.39 21.94 57.45
C ARG A 3 22.36 21.48 56.35
N SER A 4 22.16 21.99 55.14
CA SER A 4 23.21 22.19 54.13
C SER A 4 22.73 23.29 53.15
N THR A 5 23.01 24.55 53.46
CA THR A 5 24.07 25.39 52.86
C THR A 5 23.89 25.71 51.38
N VAL A 6 23.30 26.89 51.20
CA VAL A 6 23.47 27.86 50.11
C VAL A 6 24.85 27.76 49.44
N VAL A 7 24.86 27.47 48.14
CA VAL A 7 25.96 27.85 47.24
C VAL A 7 25.33 28.64 46.10
N ARG A 8 25.42 29.96 46.27
CA ARG A 8 25.03 30.99 45.31
C ARG A 8 26.14 31.06 44.26
N LEU A 9 25.93 30.47 43.10
CA LEU A 9 26.78 30.67 41.93
C LEU A 9 26.02 31.55 40.95
N GLU A 10 26.26 32.86 41.05
CA GLU A 10 26.03 33.78 39.94
C GLU A 10 27.17 33.61 38.94
N PHE A 11 26.85 33.17 37.71
CA PHE A 11 27.68 33.28 36.51
C PHE A 11 26.75 33.18 35.30
N PRO A 12 27.12 33.77 34.16
CA PRO A 12 26.66 35.08 33.74
C PRO A 12 25.49 34.99 32.75
N SER A 13 24.76 36.09 32.69
CA SER A 13 23.95 36.55 31.57
C SER A 13 24.63 36.26 30.23
N CYS A 14 24.08 35.32 29.46
CA CYS A 14 23.96 35.33 27.98
C CYS A 14 23.57 33.94 27.48
N LEU A 15 22.27 33.62 27.53
CA LEU A 15 21.66 32.88 26.44
C LEU A 15 20.26 33.43 26.20
N ARG A 16 20.28 34.56 25.48
CA ARG A 16 19.14 35.12 24.78
C ARG A 16 18.84 34.21 23.61
N ASP A 17 17.78 33.43 23.72
CA ASP A 17 16.93 33.09 22.58
C ASP A 17 15.50 32.85 23.06
N PRO A 18 14.60 33.82 22.94
CA PRO A 18 13.18 33.55 22.94
C PRO A 18 12.83 32.94 21.58
N HIS A 19 12.71 31.61 21.52
CA HIS A 19 11.99 30.98 20.40
C HIS A 19 10.52 31.40 20.51
N HIS A 20 10.26 32.49 19.82
CA HIS A 20 9.01 33.17 19.58
C HIS A 20 7.93 32.17 19.15
N GLY A 21 7.10 31.77 20.11
CA GLY A 21 5.80 31.20 19.81
C GLY A 21 4.96 32.28 19.14
N SER A 22 4.69 32.13 17.85
CA SER A 22 3.49 32.67 17.18
C SER A 22 3.49 32.35 15.68
N GLY A 23 3.45 31.06 15.34
CA GLY A 23 3.16 30.58 13.98
C GLY A 23 1.80 29.89 13.84
N PHE A 24 0.91 29.96 14.85
CA PHE A 24 -0.28 29.10 14.93
C PHE A 24 -1.45 29.49 13.99
N ARG A 25 -1.20 30.32 12.96
CA ARG A 25 -2.16 30.60 11.89
C ARG A 25 -1.78 29.99 10.53
N PHE A 26 -0.52 29.58 10.33
CA PHE A 26 -0.08 28.88 9.12
C PHE A 26 -0.26 27.35 9.24
N ALA A 27 -0.10 26.80 10.45
CA ALA A 27 -0.30 25.38 10.74
C ALA A 27 -1.74 24.90 10.44
N ARG A 28 -2.76 25.77 10.58
CA ARG A 28 -4.16 25.42 10.29
C ARG A 28 -4.44 25.19 8.80
N ARG A 29 -3.70 25.83 7.89
CA ARG A 29 -3.84 25.62 6.42
C ARG A 29 -2.91 24.53 5.88
N ALA A 30 -1.82 24.24 6.58
CA ALA A 30 -0.92 23.13 6.25
C ALA A 30 -1.48 21.78 6.71
N LEU A 31 -2.28 21.74 7.78
CA LEU A 31 -2.90 20.53 8.30
C LEU A 31 -3.75 19.75 7.28
N PRO A 32 -4.68 20.37 6.51
CA PRO A 32 -5.44 19.64 5.50
C PRO A 32 -4.54 19.11 4.37
N LEU A 33 -3.46 19.81 4.06
CA LEU A 33 -2.52 19.41 3.01
C LEU A 33 -1.67 18.21 3.44
N CYS A 34 -1.22 18.19 4.69
CA CYS A 34 -0.57 17.03 5.28
C CYS A 34 -1.52 15.84 5.44
N VAL A 35 -2.78 16.07 5.82
CA VAL A 35 -3.79 15.00 5.91
C VAL A 35 -4.11 14.44 4.52
N LEU A 36 -4.25 15.28 3.50
CA LEU A 36 -4.44 14.85 2.11
C LEU A 36 -3.24 14.03 1.61
N LEU A 37 -2.02 14.46 1.91
CA LEU A 37 -0.79 13.76 1.55
C LEU A 37 -0.70 12.39 2.23
N LEU A 38 -1.06 12.31 3.52
CA LEU A 38 -1.08 11.05 4.27
C LEU A 38 -2.18 10.10 3.77
N ILE A 39 -3.35 10.61 3.38
CA ILE A 39 -4.42 9.81 2.76
C ILE A 39 -3.98 9.27 1.40
N PHE A 40 -3.30 10.10 0.60
CA PHE A 40 -2.75 9.68 -0.69
C PHE A 40 -1.65 8.62 -0.52
N LEU A 41 -0.80 8.77 0.49
CA LEU A 41 0.31 7.84 0.76
C LEU A 41 -0.14 6.54 1.44
N ALA A 42 -1.23 6.58 2.22
CA ALA A 42 -1.86 5.42 2.85
C ALA A 42 -2.88 4.71 1.93
N GLY A 43 -3.04 5.17 0.68
CA GLY A 43 -3.90 4.53 -0.30
C GLY A 43 -3.51 3.06 -0.49
N PRO A 44 -4.48 2.13 -0.55
CA PRO A 44 -4.19 0.71 -0.64
C PRO A 44 -3.35 0.41 -1.91
N PRO A 45 -2.16 -0.22 -1.79
CA PRO A 45 -1.33 -0.56 -2.95
C PRO A 45 -2.02 -1.54 -3.90
N ASN A 46 -3.10 -2.17 -3.41
CA ASN A 46 -3.92 -3.12 -4.16
C ASN A 46 -4.80 -2.48 -5.23
N LEU A 47 -5.00 -1.15 -5.23
CA LEU A 47 -5.70 -0.48 -6.35
C LEU A 47 -4.92 -0.58 -7.67
N LEU A 48 -3.60 -0.78 -7.59
CA LEU A 48 -2.72 -0.99 -8.74
C LEU A 48 -2.28 -2.45 -8.89
N ALA A 49 -2.85 -3.38 -8.11
CA ALA A 49 -2.66 -4.81 -8.36
C ALA A 49 -3.42 -5.15 -9.65
N GLN A 50 -2.77 -4.87 -10.79
CA GLN A 50 -3.27 -5.18 -12.11
C GLN A 50 -3.56 -6.67 -12.16
N ARG A 51 -4.85 -7.02 -12.14
CA ARG A 51 -5.30 -8.39 -12.31
C ARG A 51 -4.72 -8.88 -13.62
N LYS A 52 -3.78 -9.83 -13.56
CA LYS A 52 -3.05 -10.26 -14.74
C LYS A 52 -3.97 -11.18 -15.53
N SER A 53 -4.49 -10.69 -16.66
CA SER A 53 -5.30 -11.52 -17.55
C SER A 53 -4.40 -12.39 -18.43
N ILE A 54 -4.65 -13.69 -18.42
CA ILE A 54 -3.92 -14.69 -19.18
C ILE A 54 -4.93 -15.49 -19.98
N ARG A 55 -4.75 -15.55 -21.30
CA ARG A 55 -5.51 -16.42 -22.19
C ARG A 55 -4.75 -17.71 -22.41
N VAL A 56 -5.35 -18.83 -22.04
CA VAL A 56 -4.75 -20.17 -22.23
C VAL A 56 -5.54 -20.89 -23.30
N SER A 57 -4.94 -21.06 -24.47
CA SER A 57 -5.50 -21.86 -25.56
C SER A 57 -5.18 -23.33 -25.37
N TYR A 58 -6.18 -24.20 -25.54
CA TYR A 58 -5.99 -25.66 -25.51
C TYR A 58 -6.61 -26.33 -26.74
N PRO A 59 -5.93 -27.32 -27.35
CA PRO A 59 -6.27 -27.86 -28.67
C PRO A 59 -7.45 -28.84 -28.66
N ALA A 60 -7.67 -29.56 -27.57
CA ALA A 60 -8.72 -30.58 -27.47
C ALA A 60 -9.14 -30.77 -26.01
N PRO A 61 -10.44 -31.06 -25.75
CA PRO A 61 -10.86 -31.50 -24.44
C PRO A 61 -10.28 -32.88 -24.14
N SER A 62 -9.25 -32.93 -23.28
CA SER A 62 -8.55 -34.14 -22.91
C SER A 62 -8.24 -34.15 -21.41
N THR A 63 -8.15 -35.35 -20.82
CA THR A 63 -7.90 -35.57 -19.39
C THR A 63 -6.58 -34.95 -18.90
N VAL A 64 -5.63 -34.70 -19.80
CA VAL A 64 -4.37 -34.01 -19.46
C VAL A 64 -4.58 -32.54 -19.05
N TYR A 65 -5.68 -31.91 -19.49
CA TYR A 65 -6.03 -30.53 -19.13
C TYR A 65 -7.00 -30.45 -17.95
N LEU A 66 -7.36 -31.59 -17.35
CA LEU A 66 -8.32 -31.65 -16.26
C LEU A 66 -7.91 -30.83 -15.02
N PRO A 67 -6.62 -30.81 -14.60
CA PRO A 67 -6.18 -29.92 -13.52
C PRO A 67 -6.37 -28.43 -13.85
N LEU A 68 -6.23 -28.05 -15.12
CA LEU A 68 -6.41 -26.68 -15.58
C LEU A 68 -7.89 -26.25 -15.47
N TRP A 69 -8.83 -27.12 -15.87
CA TRP A 69 -10.27 -26.87 -15.73
C TRP A 69 -10.71 -26.84 -14.28
N VAL A 70 -10.28 -27.82 -13.47
CA VAL A 70 -10.59 -27.85 -12.03
C VAL A 70 -10.06 -26.61 -11.33
N ALA A 71 -8.85 -26.15 -11.68
CA ALA A 71 -8.29 -24.93 -11.11
C ALA A 71 -9.09 -23.67 -11.51
N ASN A 72 -9.66 -23.65 -12.72
CA ASN A 72 -10.51 -22.57 -13.19
C ASN A 72 -11.86 -22.56 -12.45
N ASP A 73 -12.51 -23.72 -12.37
CA ASP A 73 -13.82 -23.87 -11.72
C ASP A 73 -13.75 -23.65 -10.20
N ALA A 74 -12.66 -24.10 -9.56
CA ALA A 74 -12.38 -23.84 -8.15
C ALA A 74 -11.97 -22.38 -7.87
N GLY A 75 -11.84 -21.54 -8.91
CA GLY A 75 -11.46 -20.14 -8.78
C GLY A 75 -10.05 -19.93 -8.21
N LEU A 76 -9.15 -20.92 -8.32
CA LEU A 76 -7.80 -20.84 -7.78
C LEU A 76 -7.02 -19.69 -8.43
N PHE A 77 -7.21 -19.46 -9.72
CA PHE A 77 -6.59 -18.34 -10.42
C PHE A 77 -7.00 -16.98 -9.85
N ARG A 78 -8.26 -16.84 -9.44
CA ARG A 78 -8.77 -15.59 -8.82
C ARG A 78 -8.08 -15.29 -7.50
N LYS A 79 -7.79 -16.31 -6.69
CA LYS A 79 -7.08 -16.17 -5.40
C LYS A 79 -5.67 -15.63 -5.57
N HIS A 80 -5.03 -15.91 -6.69
CA HIS A 80 -3.70 -15.40 -7.03
C HIS A 80 -3.74 -14.10 -7.84
N ASN A 81 -4.90 -13.42 -7.92
CA ASN A 81 -5.09 -12.20 -8.73
C ASN A 81 -4.83 -12.40 -10.23
N VAL A 82 -4.97 -13.63 -10.73
CA VAL A 82 -4.86 -13.96 -12.15
C VAL A 82 -6.25 -14.17 -12.74
N ASP A 83 -6.52 -13.50 -13.85
CA ASP A 83 -7.74 -13.67 -14.64
C ASP A 83 -7.45 -14.64 -15.77
N VAL A 84 -7.79 -15.91 -15.62
CA VAL A 84 -7.53 -16.90 -16.67
C VAL A 84 -8.78 -17.09 -17.52
N GLU A 85 -8.63 -16.90 -18.82
CA GLU A 85 -9.66 -17.19 -19.82
C GLU A 85 -9.19 -18.40 -20.63
N LEU A 86 -9.90 -19.52 -20.50
CA LEU A 86 -9.59 -20.75 -21.22
C LEU A 86 -10.31 -20.75 -22.57
N VAL A 87 -9.52 -20.84 -23.65
CA VAL A 87 -10.04 -20.81 -25.02
C VAL A 87 -9.81 -22.17 -25.66
N HIS A 88 -10.89 -22.86 -26.02
CA HIS A 88 -10.78 -24.08 -26.81
C HIS A 88 -10.44 -23.72 -28.27
N VAL A 89 -9.31 -24.21 -28.77
CA VAL A 89 -8.91 -24.05 -30.17
C VAL A 89 -9.16 -25.38 -30.88
N GLY A 90 -10.35 -25.55 -31.42
CA GLY A 90 -10.69 -26.69 -32.27
C GLY A 90 -10.04 -26.56 -33.66
N SER A 91 -9.66 -27.70 -34.25
CA SER A 91 -9.31 -27.74 -35.66
C SER A 91 -10.58 -27.57 -36.51
N SER A 92 -10.49 -26.79 -37.59
CA SER A 92 -11.60 -26.61 -38.54
C SER A 92 -12.06 -27.97 -39.10
N PRO A 93 -13.38 -28.26 -39.13
CA PRO A 93 -13.89 -29.47 -39.75
C PRO A 93 -13.88 -29.25 -41.28
N ILE A 94 -12.76 -29.55 -41.92
CA ILE A 94 -12.71 -29.73 -43.37
C ILE A 94 -13.09 -31.17 -43.70
N ALA A 95 -14.39 -31.40 -43.92
CA ALA A 95 -14.96 -32.55 -44.60
C ALA A 95 -16.15 -32.09 -45.44
#